data_AF-A0A7C1FNY6-F1
#
_entry.id   AF-A0A7C1FNY6-F1
#
_cell.length_a   1.000
_cell.length_b   1.000
_cell.length_c   1.000
_cell.angle_alpha   90.00
_cell.angle_beta   90.00
_cell.angle_gamma   90.00
#
_symmetry.space_group_name_H-M   'P 1'
#
loop_
_entity.id
_entity.type
_entity.pdbx_description
1 polymer ?
#
loop_
_entity_poly.entity_id
_entity_poly.type
_entity_poly.pdbx_seq_one_letter_code
_entity_poly.pdbx_strand_id
1 'polypeptide(L)'
;MPFHYESMLHNFPLHATVARSRKQPMPTTPQTTSIIAAAPRNSQRQESLDRLQEYLHKYRGRLSYPQRLAEGRAIGGVQVEGACKHMIARRLKQTGTRWQLRRVNRIADLCAMLYSDHRDAYRAASPP
;
A
#
# COMPACT_ATOMS: atom_id res chain seq x y z
N MET A 1 41.65 10.07 -33.42
CA MET A 1 40.83 10.57 -32.29
C MET A 1 39.93 9.46 -31.77
N PRO A 2 40.33 8.71 -30.73
CA PRO A 2 39.42 7.87 -29.96
C PRO A 2 39.30 8.40 -28.53
N PHE A 3 38.09 8.80 -28.12
CA PHE A 3 37.80 9.16 -26.74
C PHE A 3 37.55 7.89 -25.92
N HIS A 4 38.47 7.63 -24.99
CA HIS A 4 38.34 6.64 -23.92
C HIS A 4 37.21 7.05 -22.95
N TYR A 5 36.29 6.13 -22.63
CA TYR A 5 35.26 6.32 -21.60
C TYR A 5 35.58 5.57 -20.29
N GLU A 6 36.86 5.31 -19.99
CA GLU A 6 37.26 4.86 -18.67
C GLU A 6 37.67 6.06 -17.81
N SER A 7 36.77 6.52 -16.94
CA SER A 7 37.09 7.13 -15.62
C SER A 7 35.86 7.76 -14.97
N MET A 8 34.98 6.95 -14.36
CA MET A 8 34.02 7.46 -13.36
C MET A 8 33.55 6.37 -12.38
N LEU A 9 34.47 5.54 -11.89
CA LEU A 9 34.22 4.58 -10.81
C LEU A 9 35.27 4.68 -9.69
N HIS A 10 35.55 5.89 -9.20
CA HIS A 10 36.27 6.04 -7.94
C HIS A 10 35.86 7.33 -7.22
N ASN A 11 34.74 7.29 -6.51
CA ASN A 11 34.67 7.82 -5.14
C ASN A 11 33.26 7.61 -4.56
N PHE A 12 33.07 6.50 -3.85
CA PHE A 12 32.03 6.43 -2.83
C PHE A 12 32.69 5.92 -1.56
N PRO A 13 32.86 6.76 -0.52
CA PRO A 13 33.51 6.34 0.71
C PRO A 13 32.61 5.34 1.43
N LEU A 14 33.05 4.08 1.46
CA LEU A 14 32.58 3.06 2.36
C LEU A 14 33.00 3.45 3.79
N HIS A 15 32.12 4.12 4.53
CA HIS A 15 31.98 4.00 5.99
C HIS A 15 30.78 4.84 6.45
N ALA A 16 29.59 4.48 5.98
CA ALA A 16 28.35 4.89 6.65
C ALA A 16 28.14 3.95 7.84
N THR A 17 28.63 4.37 9.01
CA THR A 17 28.28 3.81 10.31
C THR A 17 26.76 3.68 10.40
N VAL A 18 26.24 2.46 10.28
CA VAL A 18 24.84 2.15 10.58
C VAL A 18 24.65 2.42 12.06
N ALA A 19 24.20 3.63 12.39
CA ALA A 19 23.64 3.94 13.69
C ALA A 19 22.44 3.03 13.88
N ARG A 20 22.66 1.94 14.62
CA ARG A 20 21.64 1.00 15.06
C ARG A 20 20.62 1.82 15.85
N SER A 21 19.55 2.24 15.19
CA SER A 21 18.43 2.93 15.81
C SER A 21 17.92 1.99 16.91
N ARG A 22 18.29 2.29 18.16
CA ARG A 22 17.71 1.68 19.35
C ARG A 22 16.22 1.97 19.24
N LYS A 23 15.42 0.95 18.92
CA LYS A 23 13.97 1.01 19.16
C LYS A 23 13.81 1.39 20.62
N GLN A 24 13.39 2.61 20.89
CA GLN A 24 13.06 3.00 22.25
C GLN A 24 11.91 2.09 22.72
N PRO A 25 12.02 1.48 23.90
CA PRO A 25 10.90 0.72 24.45
C PRO A 25 9.69 1.65 24.60
N MET A 26 8.52 1.10 24.27
CA MET A 26 7.23 1.78 24.32
C MET A 26 7.07 2.51 25.66
N PRO A 27 6.75 3.83 25.68
CA PRO A 27 6.49 4.52 26.94
C PRO A 27 5.25 3.92 27.60
N THR A 28 5.42 3.27 28.75
CA THR A 28 4.36 2.63 29.56
C THR A 28 3.65 3.63 30.48
N THR A 29 3.38 4.85 29.99
CA THR A 29 2.62 5.86 30.74
C THR A 29 1.42 6.29 29.92
N PRO A 30 0.19 6.28 30.47
CA PRO A 30 -1.02 6.67 29.76
C PRO A 30 -1.07 8.20 29.60
N GLN A 31 -0.29 8.76 28.67
CA GLN A 31 -0.43 10.17 28.26
C GLN A 31 -1.06 10.33 26.87
N THR A 32 -1.56 9.24 26.28
CA THR A 32 -2.32 9.28 25.01
C THR A 32 -3.82 9.36 25.26
N THR A 33 -4.30 10.44 25.90
CA THR A 33 -5.77 10.63 26.08
C THR A 33 -6.29 11.96 25.54
N SER A 34 -5.46 12.92 25.13
CA SER A 34 -5.97 14.26 24.79
C SER A 34 -6.36 14.50 23.31
N ILE A 35 -6.13 13.56 22.38
CA ILE A 35 -6.36 13.85 20.95
C ILE A 35 -7.84 13.73 20.51
N ILE A 36 -8.70 13.05 21.27
CA ILE A 36 -10.06 12.69 20.77
C ILE A 36 -11.10 13.82 20.93
N ALA A 37 -10.86 14.87 21.70
CA ALA A 37 -11.91 15.81 22.13
C ALA A 37 -11.94 17.17 21.39
N ALA A 38 -11.76 17.21 20.07
CA ALA A 38 -12.03 18.42 19.29
C ALA A 38 -13.24 18.20 18.37
N ALA A 39 -14.43 18.61 18.83
CA ALA A 39 -15.62 18.68 17.99
C ALA A 39 -15.30 19.49 16.72
N PRO A 40 -15.72 19.03 15.53
CA PRO A 40 -15.39 19.70 14.28
C PRO A 40 -15.99 21.10 14.28
N ARG A 41 -15.13 22.12 14.20
CA ARG A 41 -15.51 23.54 14.17
C ARG A 41 -16.22 23.96 12.86
N ASN A 42 -16.54 23.03 11.97
CA ASN A 42 -17.09 23.28 10.63
C ASN A 42 -18.26 22.31 10.37
N SER A 43 -19.41 22.84 9.95
CA SER A 43 -20.63 22.09 9.66
C SER A 43 -20.42 20.99 8.62
N GLN A 44 -19.61 21.24 7.58
CA GLN A 44 -19.28 20.24 6.56
C GLN A 44 -18.44 19.09 7.12
N ARG A 45 -17.54 19.37 8.09
CA ARG A 45 -16.77 18.32 8.77
C ARG A 45 -17.66 17.51 9.70
N GLN A 46 -18.62 18.14 10.39
CA GLN A 46 -19.59 17.43 11.21
C GLN A 46 -20.44 16.49 10.37
N GLU A 47 -21.00 16.98 9.25
CA GLU A 47 -21.79 16.15 8.34
C GLU A 47 -20.97 14.96 7.77
N SER A 48 -19.69 15.18 7.47
CA SER A 48 -18.78 14.12 7.03
C SER A 48 -18.60 13.03 8.10
N LEU A 49 -18.46 13.44 9.37
CA LEU A 49 -18.29 12.54 10.50
C LEU A 49 -19.59 11.79 10.82
N ASP A 50 -20.74 12.45 10.75
CA ASP A 50 -22.04 11.83 10.95
C ASP A 50 -22.29 10.73 9.91
N ARG A 51 -22.01 11.02 8.64
CA ARG A 51 -22.08 10.02 7.55
C ARG A 51 -21.11 8.85 7.77
N LEU A 52 -19.89 9.13 8.23
CA LEU A 52 -18.91 8.09 8.54
C LEU A 52 -19.40 7.20 9.69
N GLN A 53 -19.93 7.82 10.75
CA GLN A 53 -20.46 7.10 11.91
C GLN A 53 -21.65 6.22 11.50
N GLU A 54 -22.58 6.74 10.71
CA GLU A 54 -23.71 5.98 10.19
C GLU A 54 -23.24 4.79 9.33
N TYR A 55 -22.27 5.01 8.45
CA TYR A 55 -21.69 3.95 7.63
C TYR A 55 -21.04 2.86 8.48
N LEU A 56 -20.17 3.23 9.42
CA LEU A 56 -19.49 2.27 10.29
C LEU A 56 -20.48 1.49 11.16
N HIS A 57 -21.51 2.17 11.67
CA HIS A 57 -22.57 1.52 12.44
C HIS A 57 -23.36 0.53 11.59
N LYS A 58 -23.75 0.91 10.36
CA LYS A 58 -24.47 0.05 9.40
C LYS A 58 -23.69 -1.22 9.04
N TYR A 59 -22.36 -1.13 8.94
CA TYR A 59 -21.51 -2.24 8.53
C TYR A 59 -20.70 -2.89 9.67
N ARG A 60 -21.05 -2.64 10.93
CA ARG A 60 -20.36 -3.20 12.12
C ARG A 60 -20.13 -4.72 12.07
N GLY A 61 -21.08 -5.48 11.51
CA GLY A 61 -20.95 -6.93 11.37
C GLY A 61 -19.92 -7.40 10.34
N ARG A 62 -19.45 -6.51 9.44
CA ARG A 62 -18.38 -6.79 8.46
C ARG A 62 -16.99 -6.40 8.99
N LEU A 63 -16.94 -5.66 10.09
CA LEU A 63 -15.77 -5.07 10.72
C LEU A 63 -15.25 -5.95 11.88
N SER A 64 -15.17 -7.27 11.69
CA SER A 64 -14.62 -8.23 12.68
C SER A 64 -13.10 -8.07 12.87
N TYR A 65 -12.63 -6.84 13.10
CA TYR A 65 -11.24 -6.51 13.31
C TYR A 65 -10.61 -7.20 14.53
N PRO A 66 -11.29 -7.37 15.67
CA PRO A 66 -10.70 -8.08 16.81
C PRO A 66 -10.35 -9.53 16.45
N GLN A 67 -11.28 -10.23 15.80
CA GLN A 67 -11.07 -11.60 15.33
C GLN A 67 -9.96 -11.66 14.27
N ARG A 68 -9.97 -10.75 13.28
CA ARG A 68 -8.92 -10.68 12.25
C ARG A 68 -7.55 -10.40 12.85
N LEU A 69 -7.45 -9.54 13.86
CA LEU A 69 -6.20 -9.25 14.56
C LEU A 69 -5.70 -10.46 15.34
N ALA A 70 -6.59 -11.15 16.05
CA ALA A 70 -6.27 -12.37 16.78
C ALA A 70 -5.80 -13.50 15.86
N GLU A 71 -6.36 -13.60 14.65
CA GLU A 71 -5.96 -14.55 13.61
C GLU A 71 -4.73 -14.09 12.79
N GLY A 72 -4.12 -12.94 13.12
CA GLY A 72 -2.97 -12.39 12.38
C GLY A 72 -3.29 -11.96 10.94
N ARG A 73 -4.57 -11.79 10.60
CA ARG A 73 -5.01 -11.37 9.26
C ARG A 73 -4.83 -9.87 9.08
N ALA A 74 -4.55 -9.46 7.85
CA ALA A 74 -4.49 -8.05 7.50
C ALA A 74 -5.84 -7.36 7.75
N ILE A 75 -5.80 -6.25 8.49
CA ILE A 75 -6.95 -5.42 8.88
C ILE A 75 -7.11 -4.24 7.90
N GLY A 76 -5.99 -3.80 7.32
CA GLY A 76 -5.93 -2.69 6.37
C GLY A 76 -5.61 -3.16 4.96
N GLY A 77 -6.22 -2.49 3.98
CA GLY A 77 -5.91 -2.68 2.57
C GLY A 77 -4.56 -2.09 2.13
N VAL A 78 -3.69 -1.66 3.05
CA VAL A 78 -2.45 -0.90 2.72
C VAL A 78 -1.51 -1.69 1.80
N GLN A 79 -1.34 -3.00 2.05
CA GLN A 79 -0.54 -3.86 1.18
C GLN A 79 -1.18 -3.99 -0.22
N VAL A 80 -2.49 -4.16 -0.28
CA VAL A 80 -3.26 -4.26 -1.52
C VAL A 80 -3.23 -2.95 -2.31
N GLU A 81 -3.42 -1.82 -1.63
CA GLU A 81 -3.36 -0.48 -2.22
C GLU A 81 -1.95 -0.18 -2.75
N GLY A 82 -0.93 -0.52 -1.96
CA GLY A 82 0.48 -0.42 -2.35
C GLY A 82 0.76 -1.24 -3.61
N ALA A 83 0.27 -2.48 -3.68
CA ALA A 83 0.40 -3.34 -4.86
C ALA A 83 -0.29 -2.74 -6.09
N CYS A 84 -1.55 -2.32 -5.95
CA CYS A 84 -2.30 -1.68 -7.02
C CYS A 84 -1.59 -0.42 -7.54
N LYS A 85 -1.08 0.42 -6.64
CA LYS A 85 -0.38 1.66 -7.00
C LYS A 85 0.94 1.40 -7.73
N HIS A 86 1.76 0.45 -7.25
CA HIS A 86 3.10 0.23 -7.78
C HIS A 86 3.14 -0.73 -8.97
N MET A 87 2.21 -1.67 -9.07
CA MET A 87 2.21 -2.68 -10.12
C MET A 87 1.21 -2.35 -11.23
N ILE A 88 -0.05 -2.14 -10.89
CA ILE A 88 -1.11 -1.89 -11.89
C ILE A 88 -1.00 -0.46 -12.42
N ALA A 89 -1.07 0.54 -11.53
CA ALA A 89 -1.10 1.94 -11.96
C ALA A 89 0.20 2.38 -12.64
N ARG A 90 1.36 1.88 -12.20
CA ARG A 90 2.65 2.14 -12.88
C ARG A 90 2.67 1.62 -14.31
N ARG A 91 2.11 0.43 -14.56
CA ARG A 91 2.05 -0.16 -15.92
C ARG A 91 1.04 0.53 -16.81
N LEU A 92 -0.14 0.84 -16.28
CA LEU A 92 -1.19 1.48 -17.08
C LEU A 92 -0.88 2.95 -17.41
N LYS A 93 -0.12 3.65 -16.55
CA LYS A 93 0.27 5.06 -16.75
C LYS A 93 1.57 5.24 -17.54
N GLN A 94 2.13 4.17 -18.12
CA GLN A 94 3.33 4.29 -18.94
C GLN A 94 3.04 5.13 -20.18
N THR A 95 3.87 6.15 -20.44
CA THR A 95 3.69 7.08 -21.57
C THR A 95 3.71 6.35 -22.91
N GLY A 96 2.88 6.81 -23.85
CA GLY A 96 2.77 6.20 -25.19
C GLY A 96 1.89 4.94 -25.28
N THR A 97 1.31 4.47 -24.17
CA THR A 97 0.40 3.32 -24.20
C THR A 97 -1.01 3.70 -24.63
N ARG A 98 -1.58 2.91 -25.56
CA ARG A 98 -3.00 2.97 -25.94
C ARG A 98 -3.67 1.69 -25.46
N TRP A 99 -4.44 1.79 -24.39
CA TRP A 99 -5.14 0.63 -23.83
C TRP A 99 -6.55 0.50 -24.39
N GLN A 100 -6.90 -0.70 -24.84
CA GLN A 100 -8.31 -1.08 -25.02
C GLN A 100 -8.82 -1.67 -23.71
N LEU A 101 -10.05 -1.36 -23.29
CA LEU A 101 -10.62 -1.80 -22.01
C LEU A 101 -10.49 -3.32 -21.78
N ARG A 102 -10.73 -4.13 -22.82
CA ARG A 102 -10.55 -5.60 -22.78
C ARG A 102 -9.11 -6.04 -22.45
N ARG A 103 -8.10 -5.26 -22.84
CA ARG A 103 -6.68 -5.54 -22.60
C ARG A 103 -6.21 -5.05 -21.23
N VAL A 104 -6.83 -3.99 -20.70
CA VAL A 104 -6.55 -3.48 -19.35
C VAL A 104 -6.80 -4.55 -18.29
N ASN A 105 -7.95 -5.23 -18.36
CA ASN A 105 -8.30 -6.27 -17.39
C ASN A 105 -7.26 -7.40 -17.37
N ARG A 106 -6.85 -7.90 -18.54
CA ARG A 106 -5.83 -8.97 -18.63
C ARG A 106 -4.49 -8.57 -18.02
N ILE A 107 -4.12 -7.28 -18.14
CA ILE A 107 -2.86 -6.77 -17.59
C ILE A 107 -2.97 -6.55 -16.09
N ALA A 108 -4.13 -6.09 -15.60
CA ALA A 108 -4.41 -6.02 -14.18
C ALA A 108 -4.35 -7.43 -13.55
N ASP A 109 -4.93 -8.44 -14.20
CA ASP A 109 -4.87 -9.84 -13.77
C ASP A 109 -3.42 -10.34 -13.72
N LEU A 110 -2.65 -10.11 -14.78
CA LEU A 110 -1.22 -10.46 -14.81
C LEU A 110 -0.43 -9.76 -13.69
N CYS A 111 -0.69 -8.48 -13.43
CA CYS A 111 -0.06 -7.75 -12.34
C CYS A 111 -0.46 -8.30 -10.97
N ALA A 112 -1.73 -8.64 -10.78
CA ALA A 112 -2.21 -9.26 -9.54
C ALA A 112 -1.54 -10.63 -9.31
N MET A 113 -1.38 -11.44 -10.36
CA MET A 113 -0.67 -12.72 -10.29
C MET A 113 0.85 -12.61 -10.13
N LEU A 114 1.46 -11.49 -10.50
CA LEU A 114 2.88 -11.26 -10.22
C LEU A 114 3.08 -10.84 -8.77
N TYR A 115 2.03 -10.31 -8.13
CA TYR A 115 2.03 -9.93 -6.72
C TYR A 115 1.71 -11.12 -5.80
N SER A 116 0.78 -11.98 -6.22
CA SER A 116 0.45 -13.23 -5.51
C SER A 116 1.26 -14.39 -6.06
N ASP A 117 1.56 -15.40 -5.24
CA ASP A 117 2.27 -16.61 -5.69
C ASP A 117 1.35 -17.58 -6.48
N HIS A 118 0.36 -17.04 -7.21
CA HIS A 118 -0.73 -17.80 -7.85
C HIS A 118 -0.51 -17.97 -9.36
N ARG A 119 0.75 -17.89 -9.84
CA ARG A 119 1.08 -17.97 -11.26
C ARG A 119 0.65 -19.29 -11.91
N ASP A 120 0.64 -20.38 -11.15
CA ASP A 120 0.33 -21.72 -11.67
C ASP A 120 -1.16 -21.91 -11.95
N ALA A 121 -2.03 -21.34 -11.11
CA ALA A 121 -3.48 -21.41 -11.30
C ALA A 121 -3.95 -20.70 -12.59
N TYR A 122 -3.32 -19.58 -12.96
CA TYR A 122 -3.62 -18.89 -14.22
C TYR A 122 -3.14 -19.66 -15.44
N ARG A 123 -1.93 -20.25 -15.38
CA ARG A 123 -1.40 -21.06 -16.49
C ARG A 123 -2.35 -22.21 -16.82
N ALA A 124 -3.00 -22.79 -15.81
CA ALA A 124 -3.99 -23.84 -15.99
C ALA A 124 -5.35 -23.35 -16.54
N ALA A 125 -5.73 -22.10 -16.27
CA ALA A 125 -7.03 -21.54 -16.65
C ALA A 125 -7.06 -20.88 -18.05
N SER A 126 -5.90 -20.63 -18.65
CA SER A 126 -5.83 -20.07 -19.99
C SER A 126 -5.87 -21.20 -21.03
N PRO A 127 -6.85 -21.25 -21.95
CA PRO A 127 -6.86 -22.23 -23.03
C PRO A 127 -5.65 -22.01 -23.97
N PRO A 128 -5.18 -23.06 -24.67
CA PRO A 128 -4.05 -22.98 -25.59
C PRO A 128 -4.28 -21.98 -26.75
#